data_AF-A0A8H4XS44-F1
#
_entry.id   AF-A0A8H4XS44-F1
#
_cell.length_a   1.000
_cell.length_b   1.000
_cell.length_c   1.000
_cell.angle_alpha   90.00
_cell.angle_beta   90.00
_cell.angle_gamma   90.00
#
_symmetry.space_group_name_H-M   'P 1'
#
loop_
_entity.id
_entity.type
_entity.pdbx_description
1 polymer ?
#
loop_
_entity_poly.entity_id
_entity_poly.type
_entity_poly.pdbx_seq_one_letter_code
_entity_poly.pdbx_strand_id
1 'polypeptide(L)'
;MPYLPMRNPRLKVEIALNGQVKGLVPSYTTFDKIEGEVHIQAERDTPFDHVQITFEGTSKTIIQRQSPIAHVTNNLNAFHPFLRLRQPIDPNTYPEPREFKPLETYIFPFTFVVPENLLLHACSHFTNNPHLKAAHTQLPPTLGDAMVSDDGKTMINDMSPMMSEISYKLKVAVMTKNPPTSPKLFDTITSVAKKVRIIPATIEQPPLETGCNSGYRVRREKHVRKTLLGGKTGQLVVSAAQPKPLQLSAPGSKGFKAPISSHIKLHVRFDPETEDEQPPRLKSTS
;
A
#
# COMPACT_ATOMS: atom_id res chain seq x y z
N MET A 1 51.01 4.29 -15.33
CA MET A 1 50.58 3.84 -13.99
C MET A 1 49.13 3.39 -14.10
N PRO A 2 48.79 2.12 -13.80
CA PRO A 2 47.42 1.64 -13.90
C PRO A 2 46.59 2.23 -12.75
N TYR A 3 45.45 2.83 -13.10
CA TYR A 3 44.45 3.31 -12.13
C TYR A 3 43.93 2.13 -11.31
N LEU A 4 44.26 2.12 -10.02
CA LEU A 4 43.62 1.23 -9.07
C LEU A 4 42.13 1.58 -9.01
N PRO A 5 41.21 0.59 -8.99
CA PRO A 5 39.78 0.86 -8.87
C PRO A 5 39.55 1.57 -7.52
N MET A 6 39.11 2.82 -7.57
CA MET A 6 38.72 3.57 -6.38
C MET A 6 37.63 2.78 -5.65
N ARG A 7 37.93 2.34 -4.42
CA ARG A 7 36.96 1.80 -3.45
C ARG A 7 35.71 2.69 -3.47
N ASN A 8 34.51 2.13 -3.61
CA ASN A 8 33.27 2.92 -3.56
C ASN A 8 33.27 3.92 -2.38
N PRO A 9 32.87 5.19 -2.57
CA PRO A 9 32.77 6.14 -1.48
C PRO A 9 31.78 5.61 -0.44
N ARG A 10 32.25 5.39 0.79
CA ARG A 10 31.37 5.01 1.91
C ARG A 10 30.77 6.28 2.48
N LEU A 11 29.61 6.64 1.95
CA LEU A 11 28.73 7.63 2.55
C LEU A 11 27.76 6.91 3.48
N LYS A 12 27.73 7.32 4.74
CA LYS A 12 26.70 6.90 5.69
C LYS A 12 25.54 7.88 5.57
N VAL A 13 24.37 7.37 5.17
CA VAL A 13 23.14 8.15 5.01
C VAL A 13 22.10 7.62 5.97
N GLU A 14 21.56 8.49 6.81
CA GLU A 14 20.50 8.19 7.76
C GLU A 14 19.27 9.06 7.47
N ILE A 15 18.09 8.44 7.52
CA ILE A 15 16.80 9.13 7.36
C ILE A 15 16.14 9.15 8.74
N ALA A 16 16.17 10.30 9.41
CA ALA A 16 15.50 10.51 10.69
C ALA A 16 14.09 11.06 10.45
N LEU A 17 13.09 10.47 11.09
CA LEU A 17 11.69 10.91 11.01
C LEU A 17 11.26 11.53 12.33
N ASN A 18 10.54 12.65 12.25
CA ASN A 18 10.02 13.34 13.41
C ASN A 18 9.02 12.44 14.16
N GLY A 19 9.18 12.32 15.48
CA GLY A 19 8.29 11.52 16.33
C GLY A 19 8.38 10.00 16.13
N GLN A 20 9.38 9.49 15.39
CA GLN A 20 9.50 8.05 15.18
C GLN A 20 9.84 7.32 16.49
N VAL A 21 9.03 6.30 16.80
CA VAL A 21 9.30 5.34 17.87
C VAL A 21 10.22 4.24 17.33
N LYS A 22 11.33 3.99 18.05
CA LYS A 22 12.31 2.96 17.67
C LYS A 22 11.65 1.58 17.66
N GLY A 23 11.89 0.82 16.59
CA GLY A 23 11.37 -0.54 16.43
C GLY A 23 9.97 -0.63 15.84
N LEU A 24 9.27 0.50 15.65
CA LEU A 24 7.97 0.55 14.97
C LEU A 24 8.12 1.12 13.57
N VAL A 25 7.27 0.63 12.66
CA VAL A 25 7.16 1.19 11.32
C VAL A 25 6.29 2.45 11.37
N PRO A 26 6.81 3.62 10.96
CA PRO A 26 6.03 4.85 10.88
C PRO A 26 4.81 4.65 9.99
N SER A 27 3.63 4.95 10.53
CA SER A 27 2.36 4.77 9.85
C SER A 27 1.68 6.12 9.67
N TYR A 28 1.20 6.39 8.47
CA TYR A 28 0.58 7.66 8.08
C TYR A 28 -0.74 7.41 7.37
N THR A 29 -1.66 8.37 7.48
CA THR A 29 -2.91 8.41 6.72
C THR A 29 -2.92 9.58 5.73
N THR A 30 -4.01 9.71 4.98
CA THR A 30 -4.19 10.78 4.00
C THR A 30 -4.03 12.15 4.67
N PHE A 31 -3.33 13.07 4.01
CA PHE A 31 -2.97 14.41 4.48
C PHE A 31 -1.99 14.49 5.65
N ASP A 32 -1.55 13.36 6.21
CA ASP A 32 -0.49 13.40 7.20
C ASP A 32 0.79 13.97 6.59
N LYS A 33 1.53 14.70 7.43
CA LYS A 33 2.86 15.20 7.10
C LYS A 33 3.91 14.17 7.48
N ILE A 34 4.77 13.85 6.52
CA ILE A 34 5.97 13.05 6.72
C ILE A 34 7.14 14.02 6.77
N GLU A 35 7.59 14.35 7.97
CA GLU A 35 8.64 15.33 8.24
C GLU A 35 9.87 14.66 8.86
N GLY A 36 11.04 15.18 8.51
CA GLY A 36 12.29 14.67 9.04
C GLY A 36 13.52 15.28 8.41
N GLU A 37 14.64 14.64 8.67
CA GLU A 37 15.96 15.07 8.23
C GLU A 37 16.76 13.91 7.65
N VAL A 38 17.58 14.23 6.65
CA VAL A 38 18.57 13.33 6.11
C VAL A 38 19.94 13.74 6.63
N HIS A 39 20.63 12.83 7.29
CA HIS A 39 21.98 13.05 7.80
C HIS A 39 22.97 12.29 6.93
N ILE A 40 23.94 13.00 6.36
CA ILE A 40 24.97 12.44 5.47
C ILE A 40 26.34 12.66 6.10
N GLN A 41 27.10 11.58 6.26
CA GLN A 41 28.47 11.58 6.77
C GLN A 41 29.39 10.86 5.77
N ALA A 42 30.55 11.42 5.50
CA ALA A 42 31.55 10.84 4.61
C ALA A 42 32.74 10.28 5.40
N GLU A 43 33.28 9.13 4.99
CA GLU A 43 34.54 8.61 5.55
C GLU A 43 35.78 9.30 4.96
N ARG A 44 35.64 9.92 3.79
CA ARG A 44 36.68 10.67 3.06
C ARG A 44 36.03 11.76 2.22
N ASP A 45 36.81 12.73 1.78
CA ASP A 45 36.36 13.77 0.84
C ASP A 45 35.66 13.12 -0.36
N THR A 46 34.38 13.46 -0.54
CA THR A 46 33.51 12.84 -1.53
C THR A 46 32.79 13.92 -2.34
N PRO A 47 33.21 14.17 -3.60
CA PRO A 47 32.53 15.13 -4.46
C PRO A 47 31.13 14.63 -4.83
N PHE A 48 30.19 15.54 -4.96
CA PHE A 48 28.82 15.25 -5.37
C PHE A 48 28.24 16.42 -6.16
N ASP A 49 27.12 16.20 -6.84
CA ASP A 49 26.42 17.26 -7.58
C ASP A 49 25.16 17.71 -6.83
N HIS A 50 24.29 16.77 -6.48
CA HIS A 50 23.09 17.08 -5.70
C HIS A 50 22.58 15.87 -4.92
N VAL A 51 21.72 16.14 -3.94
CA VAL A 51 21.00 15.14 -3.16
C VAL A 51 19.55 15.08 -3.69
N GLN A 52 19.01 13.87 -3.81
CA GLN A 52 17.61 13.63 -4.14
C GLN A 52 16.91 12.98 -2.95
N ILE A 53 15.86 13.63 -2.44
CA ILE A 53 14.97 13.06 -1.42
C ILE A 53 13.61 12.88 -2.08
N THR A 54 13.10 11.65 -2.12
CA THR A 54 11.82 11.30 -2.75
C THR A 54 10.94 10.48 -1.83
N PHE A 55 9.63 10.69 -1.94
CA PHE A 55 8.61 9.81 -1.39
C PHE A 55 8.01 9.00 -2.53
N GLU A 56 8.18 7.68 -2.48
CA GLU A 56 7.87 6.76 -3.58
C GLU A 56 6.83 5.72 -3.13
N GLY A 57 5.85 5.46 -4.00
CA GLY A 57 4.88 4.37 -3.88
C GLY A 57 4.98 3.44 -5.08
N THR A 58 5.06 2.13 -4.81
CA THR A 58 5.29 1.11 -5.84
C THR A 58 4.38 -0.10 -5.65
N SER A 59 3.85 -0.63 -6.74
CA SER A 59 3.14 -1.90 -6.76
C SER A 59 4.00 -2.97 -7.43
N LYS A 60 4.01 -4.17 -6.86
CA LYS A 60 4.70 -5.34 -7.39
C LYS A 60 3.75 -6.52 -7.44
N THR A 61 3.71 -7.20 -8.57
CA THR A 61 2.96 -8.44 -8.74
C THR A 61 3.89 -9.52 -9.28
N ILE A 62 3.85 -10.70 -8.67
CA ILE A 62 4.66 -11.85 -9.05
C ILE A 62 3.72 -12.91 -9.61
N ILE A 63 3.88 -13.29 -10.87
CA ILE A 63 3.15 -14.39 -11.49
C ILE A 63 4.10 -15.58 -11.54
N GLN A 64 3.80 -16.59 -10.72
CA GLN A 64 4.54 -17.85 -10.76
C GLN A 64 4.07 -18.65 -11.98
N ARG A 65 4.89 -18.75 -13.02
CA ARG A 65 4.66 -19.71 -14.09
C ARG A 65 5.11 -21.09 -13.62
N GLN A 66 4.17 -22.03 -13.56
CA GLN A 66 4.51 -23.45 -13.46
C GLN A 66 5.03 -23.89 -14.84
N SER A 67 6.34 -24.09 -14.95
CA SER A 67 6.93 -24.74 -16.12
C SER A 67 6.70 -26.25 -16.03
N PRO A 68 6.37 -26.95 -17.14
CA PRO A 68 6.34 -28.41 -17.17
C PRO A 68 7.72 -29.05 -16.94
N ILE A 69 8.80 -28.27 -17.03
CA ILE A 69 10.18 -28.73 -16.83
C ILE A 69 10.59 -28.39 -15.38
N ALA A 70 10.81 -29.43 -14.58
CA ALA A 70 10.86 -29.44 -13.11
C ALA A 70 11.93 -28.58 -12.41
N HIS A 71 12.68 -27.70 -13.10
CA HIS A 71 13.84 -27.02 -12.49
C HIS A 71 14.02 -25.54 -12.86
N VAL A 72 13.07 -24.89 -13.52
CA VAL A 72 13.17 -23.44 -13.79
C VAL A 72 11.89 -22.72 -13.39
N THR A 73 11.88 -22.13 -12.20
CA THR A 73 10.85 -21.18 -11.77
C THR A 73 11.10 -19.85 -12.48
N ASN A 74 10.46 -19.61 -13.62
CA ASN A 74 10.52 -18.32 -14.30
C ASN A 74 9.38 -17.41 -13.81
N ASN A 75 9.60 -16.75 -12.67
CA ASN A 75 8.62 -15.82 -12.10
C ASN A 75 8.56 -14.55 -12.96
N LEU A 76 7.38 -14.25 -13.51
CA LEU A 76 7.15 -12.97 -14.17
C LEU A 76 6.85 -11.92 -13.09
N ASN A 77 7.65 -10.87 -13.04
CA ASN A 77 7.45 -9.78 -12.09
C ASN A 77 6.97 -8.54 -12.85
N ALA A 78 5.81 -8.01 -12.46
CA ALA A 78 5.37 -6.68 -12.85
C ALA A 78 5.72 -5.70 -11.72
N PHE A 79 6.39 -4.61 -12.04
CA PHE A 79 6.73 -3.54 -11.11
C PHE A 79 6.24 -2.21 -11.69
N HIS A 80 5.50 -1.45 -10.91
CA HIS A 80 4.92 -0.18 -11.34
C HIS A 80 5.05 0.89 -10.25
N PRO A 81 5.84 1.95 -10.48
CA PRO A 81 5.85 3.12 -9.60
C PRO A 81 4.62 3.98 -9.90
N PHE A 82 3.76 4.18 -8.91
CA PHE A 82 2.52 4.96 -9.06
C PHE A 82 2.57 6.31 -8.33
N LEU A 83 3.50 6.50 -7.39
CA LEU A 83 3.70 7.75 -6.67
C LEU A 83 5.19 8.09 -6.62
N ARG A 84 5.54 9.34 -6.94
CA ARG A 84 6.90 9.88 -6.76
C ARG A 84 6.86 11.38 -6.51
N LEU A 85 6.93 11.77 -5.24
CA LEU A 85 7.08 13.17 -4.83
C LEU A 85 8.56 13.46 -4.57
N ARG A 86 9.03 14.67 -4.91
CA ARG A 86 10.42 15.08 -4.75
C ARG A 86 10.49 16.31 -3.85
N GLN A 87 11.37 16.28 -2.85
CA GLN A 87 11.71 17.44 -2.04
C GLN A 87 12.64 18.35 -2.86
N PRO A 88 12.26 19.62 -3.10
CA PRO A 88 13.20 20.61 -3.60
C PRO A 88 14.25 20.92 -2.52
N ILE A 89 15.52 20.98 -2.93
CA ILE A 89 16.64 21.39 -2.09
C ILE A 89 17.24 22.63 -2.74
N ASP A 90 17.36 23.72 -1.98
CA ASP A 90 17.99 24.94 -2.47
C ASP A 90 19.47 24.66 -2.75
N PRO A 91 19.96 24.88 -3.99
CA PRO A 91 21.35 24.67 -4.34
C PRO A 91 22.36 25.44 -3.48
N ASN A 92 21.95 26.54 -2.83
CA ASN A 92 22.78 27.35 -1.94
C ASN A 92 23.00 26.70 -0.56
N THR A 93 22.24 25.65 -0.22
CA THR A 93 22.39 24.91 1.05
C THR A 93 23.49 23.85 0.97
N TYR A 94 24.03 23.59 -0.21
CA TYR A 94 25.13 22.65 -0.37
C TYR A 94 26.46 23.28 0.08
N PRO A 95 27.40 22.49 0.64
CA PRO A 95 28.74 22.97 0.90
C PRO A 95 29.42 23.49 -0.37
N GLU A 96 30.30 24.47 -0.19
CA GLU A 96 31.21 24.98 -1.22
C GLU A 96 32.67 24.66 -0.84
N PRO A 97 33.42 23.92 -1.68
CA PRO A 97 32.99 23.25 -2.92
C PRO A 97 31.98 22.11 -2.65
N ARG A 98 31.28 21.64 -3.70
CA ARG A 98 30.28 20.55 -3.61
C ARG A 98 30.93 19.20 -3.28
N GLU A 99 31.33 19.07 -2.03
CA GLU A 99 32.10 17.96 -1.51
C GLU A 99 31.71 17.71 -0.05
N PHE A 100 31.50 16.44 0.28
CA PHE A 100 31.29 16.02 1.66
C PHE A 100 32.63 15.70 2.30
N LYS A 101 32.97 16.41 3.38
CA LYS A 101 34.20 16.22 4.15
C LYS A 101 34.02 15.20 5.28
N PRO A 102 35.09 14.50 5.69
CA PRO A 102 35.13 13.69 6.88
C PRO A 102 34.80 14.49 8.13
N LEU A 103 34.25 13.81 9.14
CA LEU A 103 33.93 14.36 10.46
C LEU A 103 32.83 15.45 10.46
N GLU A 104 32.32 15.84 9.29
CA GLU A 104 31.18 16.73 9.14
C GLU A 104 29.89 15.91 8.92
N THR A 105 28.77 16.46 9.39
CA THR A 105 27.43 15.90 9.17
C THR A 105 26.59 16.92 8.41
N TYR A 106 26.19 16.55 7.20
CA TYR A 106 25.35 17.39 6.35
C TYR A 106 23.89 17.01 6.56
N ILE A 107 23.05 18.01 6.84
CA ILE A 107 21.65 17.81 7.22
C ILE A 107 20.75 18.43 6.15
N PHE A 108 19.85 17.62 5.59
CA PHE A 108 18.86 18.07 4.60
C PHE A 108 17.45 17.79 5.12
N PRO A 109 16.68 18.82 5.51
CA PRO A 109 15.30 18.63 5.95
C PRO A 109 14.39 18.29 4.78
N PHE A 110 13.31 17.56 5.07
CA PHE A 110 12.26 17.26 4.10
C PHE A 110 10.87 17.27 4.73
N THR A 111 9.88 17.58 3.90
CA THR A 111 8.47 17.49 4.25
C THR A 111 7.68 16.97 3.06
N PHE A 112 6.97 15.86 3.25
CA PHE A 112 5.98 15.38 2.29
C PHE A 112 4.58 15.39 2.92
N VAL A 113 3.56 15.51 2.10
CA VAL A 113 2.17 15.32 2.49
C VAL A 113 1.65 14.08 1.79
N VAL A 114 1.02 13.16 2.51
CA VAL A 114 0.38 11.99 1.91
C VAL A 114 -0.82 12.48 1.08
N PRO A 115 -0.82 12.29 -0.25
CA PRO A 115 -1.90 12.78 -1.09
C PRO A 115 -3.15 11.91 -0.92
N GLU A 116 -4.32 12.51 -1.09
CA GLU A 116 -5.59 11.76 -1.17
C GLU A 116 -5.70 10.99 -2.49
N ASN A 117 -5.30 11.66 -3.58
CA ASN A 117 -5.38 11.12 -4.93
C ASN A 117 -4.03 11.20 -5.62
N LEU A 118 -3.73 10.15 -6.39
CA LEU A 118 -2.68 10.14 -7.39
C LEU A 118 -3.02 11.14 -8.49
N LEU A 119 -1.98 11.61 -9.18
CA LEU A 119 -2.14 12.49 -10.33
C LEU A 119 -2.95 11.77 -11.42
N LEU A 120 -3.79 12.50 -12.15
CA LEU A 120 -4.73 11.92 -13.13
C LEU A 120 -4.08 11.02 -14.18
N HIS A 121 -2.80 11.22 -14.49
CA HIS A 121 -2.04 10.39 -15.42
C HIS A 121 -1.66 9.01 -14.88
N ALA A 122 -1.79 8.76 -13.57
CA ALA A 122 -1.60 7.44 -12.97
C ALA A 122 -2.63 6.42 -13.50
N CYS A 123 -3.80 6.88 -13.95
CA CYS A 123 -4.83 6.07 -14.59
C CYS A 123 -5.22 6.66 -15.96
N SER A 124 -4.50 6.27 -17.01
CA SER A 124 -4.70 6.76 -18.38
C SER A 124 -5.58 5.88 -19.26
N HIS A 125 -6.09 4.75 -18.76
CA HIS A 125 -6.93 3.86 -19.55
C HIS A 125 -8.37 4.37 -19.68
N PHE A 126 -9.02 3.97 -20.78
CA PHE A 126 -10.42 4.28 -21.02
C PHE A 126 -11.33 3.61 -19.98
N THR A 127 -12.24 4.38 -19.41
CA THR A 127 -13.28 3.90 -18.49
C THR A 127 -14.61 4.53 -18.90
N ASN A 128 -15.67 3.74 -18.91
CA ASN A 128 -17.04 4.22 -19.19
C ASN A 128 -17.73 4.82 -17.96
N ASN A 129 -17.10 4.72 -16.78
CA ASN A 129 -17.64 5.14 -15.49
C ASN A 129 -16.68 6.13 -14.81
N PRO A 130 -17.05 7.43 -14.67
CA PRO A 130 -16.24 8.44 -14.00
C PRO A 130 -15.90 8.09 -12.54
N HIS A 131 -16.81 7.43 -11.81
CA HIS A 131 -16.57 7.02 -10.43
C HIS A 131 -15.49 5.94 -10.35
N LEU A 132 -15.42 5.04 -11.33
CA LEU A 132 -14.36 4.05 -11.43
C LEU A 132 -13.00 4.73 -11.69
N LYS A 133 -12.97 5.74 -12.57
CA LYS A 133 -11.76 6.52 -12.84
C LYS A 133 -11.25 7.24 -11.59
N ALA A 134 -12.15 7.84 -10.81
CA ALA A 134 -11.82 8.49 -9.55
C ALA A 134 -11.33 7.47 -8.49
N ALA A 135 -11.95 6.28 -8.43
CA ALA A 135 -11.48 5.21 -7.54
C ALA A 135 -10.07 4.73 -7.90
N HIS A 136 -9.73 4.65 -9.19
CA HIS A 136 -8.38 4.28 -9.64
C HIS A 136 -7.31 5.31 -9.29
N THR A 137 -7.70 6.57 -9.03
CA THR A 137 -6.76 7.60 -8.56
C THR A 137 -6.62 7.63 -7.04
N GLN A 138 -7.40 6.87 -6.28
CA GLN A 138 -7.21 6.80 -4.84
C GLN A 138 -5.87 6.15 -4.50
N LEU A 139 -5.20 6.68 -3.48
CA LEU A 139 -3.95 6.11 -3.00
C LEU A 139 -4.20 4.70 -2.44
N PRO A 140 -3.54 3.64 -2.91
CA PRO A 140 -3.77 2.31 -2.39
C PRO A 140 -3.12 2.12 -0.99
N PRO A 141 -3.71 1.32 -0.09
CA PRO A 141 -3.08 1.02 1.19
C PRO A 141 -1.78 0.22 1.01
N THR A 142 -0.86 0.35 1.96
CA THR A 142 0.24 -0.62 2.09
C THR A 142 -0.32 -2.02 2.20
N LEU A 143 0.20 -2.96 1.40
CA LEU A 143 -0.29 -4.33 1.30
C LEU A 143 0.87 -5.27 0.98
N GLY A 144 0.96 -6.42 1.65
CA GLY A 144 1.97 -7.47 1.41
C GLY A 144 3.41 -7.07 1.66
N ASP A 145 3.64 -5.85 2.13
CA ASP A 145 4.97 -5.38 2.49
C ASP A 145 5.27 -5.78 3.94
N ALA A 146 6.29 -6.63 4.09
CA ALA A 146 6.74 -7.16 5.37
C ALA A 146 7.14 -6.02 6.32
N MET A 147 6.31 -5.76 7.34
CA MET A 147 6.48 -4.71 8.33
C MET A 147 6.25 -5.26 9.74
N VAL A 148 6.92 -4.66 10.73
CA VAL A 148 6.70 -4.96 12.15
C VAL A 148 5.39 -4.30 12.58
N SER A 149 4.59 -5.04 13.34
CA SER A 149 3.32 -4.61 13.93
C SER A 149 3.54 -3.57 15.04
N ASP A 150 2.45 -2.94 15.48
CA ASP A 150 2.45 -1.91 16.52
C ASP A 150 2.90 -2.46 17.89
N ASP A 151 2.97 -3.78 18.06
CA ASP A 151 3.52 -4.45 19.24
C ASP A 151 5.05 -4.55 19.25
N GLY A 152 5.72 -4.20 18.14
CA GLY A 152 7.17 -4.27 17.97
C GLY A 152 7.75 -5.69 17.94
N LYS A 153 6.91 -6.73 17.92
CA LYS A 153 7.29 -8.13 18.12
C LYS A 153 6.84 -9.03 16.98
N THR A 154 5.68 -8.75 16.41
CA THR A 154 5.09 -9.58 15.35
C THR A 154 5.16 -8.86 14.01
N MET A 155 5.13 -9.64 12.93
CA MET A 155 4.96 -9.08 11.58
C MET A 155 3.48 -8.80 11.35
N ILE A 156 3.17 -7.70 10.67
CA ILE A 156 1.80 -7.39 10.24
C ILE A 156 1.34 -8.50 9.30
N ASN A 157 0.23 -9.15 9.64
CA ASN A 157 -0.50 -10.04 8.73
C ASN A 157 -1.72 -9.30 8.19
N ASP A 158 -1.59 -8.74 7.00
CA ASP A 158 -2.66 -8.04 6.29
C ASP A 158 -3.47 -8.96 5.37
N MET A 159 -3.27 -10.29 5.48
CA MET A 159 -3.90 -11.31 4.64
C MET A 159 -3.67 -11.11 3.14
N SER A 160 -2.63 -10.35 2.77
CA SER A 160 -2.25 -10.16 1.37
C SER A 160 -1.85 -11.48 0.70
N PRO A 161 -2.16 -11.66 -0.59
CA PRO A 161 -1.57 -12.73 -1.37
C PRO A 161 -0.06 -12.54 -1.45
N MET A 162 0.72 -13.61 -1.28
CA MET A 162 2.20 -13.60 -1.40
C MET A 162 2.72 -13.04 -2.74
N MET A 163 1.85 -13.02 -3.76
CA MET A 163 2.15 -12.56 -5.11
C MET A 163 1.88 -11.07 -5.35
N SER A 164 1.44 -10.30 -4.35
CA SER A 164 1.07 -8.88 -4.51
C SER A 164 1.60 -8.03 -3.36
N GLU A 165 2.27 -6.92 -3.71
CA GLU A 165 2.86 -6.00 -2.75
C GLU A 165 2.60 -4.55 -3.18
N ILE A 166 2.23 -3.70 -2.24
CA ILE A 166 2.13 -2.24 -2.36
C ILE A 166 2.98 -1.66 -1.24
N SER A 167 4.08 -1.00 -1.62
CA SER A 167 5.07 -0.49 -0.68
C SER A 167 5.33 1.00 -0.87
N TYR A 168 5.60 1.66 0.26
CA TYR A 168 5.92 3.08 0.33
C TYR A 168 7.25 3.29 1.01
N LYS A 169 8.06 4.20 0.48
CA LYS A 169 9.38 4.50 1.03
C LYS A 169 9.80 5.93 0.81
N LEU A 170 10.53 6.45 1.78
CA LEU A 170 11.38 7.62 1.61
C LEU A 170 12.71 7.16 1.07
N LYS A 171 13.17 7.74 -0.03
CA LYS A 171 14.44 7.39 -0.66
C LYS A 171 15.32 8.62 -0.73
N VAL A 172 16.58 8.45 -0.31
CA VAL A 172 17.64 9.43 -0.44
C VAL A 172 18.68 8.88 -1.40
N ALA A 173 19.05 9.66 -2.40
CA ALA A 173 20.14 9.34 -3.31
C ALA A 173 21.10 10.52 -3.42
N VAL A 174 22.40 10.26 -3.26
CA VAL A 174 23.46 11.23 -3.56
C VAL A 174 23.92 11.00 -4.99
N MET A 175 23.88 12.05 -5.79
CA MET A 175 24.12 11.97 -7.23
C MET A 175 25.42 12.65 -7.60
N THR A 176 26.11 12.08 -8.58
CA THR A 176 27.29 12.67 -9.23
C THR A 176 27.06 12.73 -10.73
N LYS A 177 27.54 13.78 -11.38
CA LYS A 177 27.40 14.01 -12.80
C LYS A 177 28.43 13.18 -13.53
N ASN A 178 27.95 12.46 -14.53
CA ASN A 178 28.83 11.66 -15.36
C ASN A 178 29.54 12.51 -16.42
N PRO A 179 30.65 12.01 -16.97
CA PRO A 179 31.29 12.64 -18.12
C PRO A 179 30.32 12.80 -19.29
N PRO A 180 30.50 13.79 -20.18
CA PRO A 180 29.60 14.03 -21.33
C PRO A 180 29.45 12.82 -22.28
N THR A 181 30.38 11.87 -22.21
CA THR A 181 30.42 10.66 -23.05
C THR A 181 29.48 9.54 -22.55
N SER A 182 28.91 9.65 -21.34
CA SER A 182 28.02 8.63 -20.80
C SER A 182 26.57 8.81 -21.27
N PRO A 183 25.82 7.72 -21.48
CA PRO A 183 24.41 7.78 -21.86
C PRO A 183 23.50 8.26 -20.70
N LYS A 184 23.96 8.20 -19.45
CA LYS A 184 23.27 8.73 -18.27
C LYS A 184 23.95 10.01 -17.80
N LEU A 185 23.19 11.07 -17.55
CA LEU A 185 23.73 12.36 -17.09
C LEU A 185 24.25 12.31 -15.65
N PHE A 186 23.62 11.52 -14.78
CA PHE A 186 24.01 11.37 -13.38
C PHE A 186 24.05 9.90 -12.98
N ASP A 187 25.04 9.55 -12.16
CA ASP A 187 25.13 8.29 -11.45
C ASP A 187 24.85 8.48 -9.95
N THR A 188 24.41 7.41 -9.30
CA THR A 188 24.13 7.39 -7.86
C THR A 188 25.37 6.91 -7.11
N ILE A 189 25.94 7.76 -6.25
CA ILE A 189 27.04 7.41 -5.35
C ILE A 189 26.54 6.44 -4.27
N THR A 190 25.44 6.82 -3.61
CA THR A 190 24.76 6.00 -2.60
C THR A 190 23.26 6.24 -2.64
N SER A 191 22.50 5.23 -2.27
CA SER A 191 21.05 5.33 -2.09
C SER A 191 20.61 4.56 -0.86
N VAL A 192 19.88 5.23 0.03
CA VAL A 192 19.25 4.62 1.20
C VAL A 192 17.75 4.85 1.12
N ALA A 193 16.97 3.88 1.58
CA ALA A 193 15.53 4.01 1.65
C ALA A 193 14.99 3.55 3.00
N LYS A 194 13.91 4.19 3.44
CA LYS A 194 13.20 3.89 4.68
C LYS A 194 11.73 3.65 4.38
N LYS A 195 11.23 2.47 4.75
CA LYS A 195 9.83 2.10 4.56
C LYS A 195 8.92 2.88 5.50
N VAL A 196 7.75 3.22 5.00
CA VAL A 196 6.65 3.79 5.79
C VAL A 196 5.37 3.06 5.42
N ARG A 197 4.44 2.97 6.36
CA ARG A 197 3.12 2.36 6.15
C ARG A 197 2.11 3.45 5.85
N ILE A 198 1.30 3.26 4.81
CA ILE A 198 0.22 4.17 4.45
C ILE A 198 -1.12 3.46 4.64
N ILE A 199 -2.00 4.07 5.43
CA ILE A 199 -3.38 3.65 5.66
C ILE A 199 -4.27 4.80 5.19
N PRO A 200 -4.64 4.84 3.90
CA PRO A 200 -5.43 5.93 3.33
C PRO A 200 -6.76 6.08 4.06
N ALA A 201 -7.11 7.32 4.39
CA ALA A 201 -8.46 7.62 4.84
C ALA A 201 -9.38 7.58 3.61
N THR A 202 -10.39 6.71 3.66
CA THR A 202 -11.38 6.57 2.60
C THR A 202 -12.76 6.88 3.14
N ILE A 203 -13.53 7.65 2.36
CA ILE A 203 -14.94 7.86 2.63
C ILE A 203 -15.68 6.61 2.16
N GLU A 204 -16.64 6.14 2.96
CA GLU A 204 -17.53 5.05 2.54
C GLU A 204 -18.23 5.43 1.22
N GLN A 205 -17.97 4.63 0.19
CA GLN A 205 -18.60 4.78 -1.12
C GLN A 205 -19.74 3.78 -1.26
N PRO A 206 -20.81 4.10 -2.00
CA PRO A 206 -21.84 3.12 -2.31
C PRO A 206 -21.23 1.91 -3.03
N PRO A 207 -21.83 0.70 -2.91
CA PRO A 207 -21.35 -0.47 -3.64
C PRO A 207 -21.20 -0.15 -5.12
N LEU A 208 -20.01 -0.40 -5.67
CA LEU A 208 -19.78 -0.29 -7.11
C LEU A 208 -20.59 -1.38 -7.82
N GLU A 209 -21.54 -0.97 -8.66
CA GLU A 209 -22.21 -1.87 -9.61
C GLU A 209 -21.20 -2.36 -10.64
N THR A 210 -20.46 -3.41 -10.29
CA THR A 210 -19.62 -4.13 -11.22
C THR A 210 -20.49 -5.21 -11.86
N GLY A 211 -20.60 -5.21 -13.19
CA GLY A 211 -21.47 -6.15 -13.95
C GLY A 211 -21.14 -7.64 -13.76
N CYS A 212 -20.13 -7.97 -12.95
CA CYS A 212 -19.62 -9.31 -12.68
C CYS A 212 -19.73 -9.74 -11.21
N ASN A 213 -20.51 -9.08 -10.35
CA ASN A 213 -20.52 -9.42 -8.93
C ASN A 213 -21.48 -10.58 -8.60
N SER A 214 -21.05 -11.82 -8.86
CA SER A 214 -21.84 -13.01 -8.51
C SER A 214 -21.94 -13.27 -6.99
N GLY A 215 -21.04 -12.68 -6.21
CA GLY A 215 -20.87 -12.92 -4.77
C GLY A 215 -21.60 -11.96 -3.82
N TYR A 216 -21.86 -10.71 -4.23
CA TYR A 216 -22.59 -9.76 -3.40
C TYR A 216 -24.10 -9.84 -3.67
N ARG A 217 -24.89 -10.22 -2.67
CA ARG A 217 -26.35 -10.27 -2.74
C ARG A 217 -26.99 -9.84 -1.44
N VAL A 218 -27.83 -8.81 -1.50
CA VAL A 218 -28.65 -8.37 -0.36
C VAL A 218 -29.94 -9.18 -0.20
N ARG A 219 -30.32 -9.96 -1.23
CA ARG A 219 -31.51 -10.82 -1.22
C ARG A 219 -31.23 -12.12 -1.97
N ARG A 220 -31.71 -13.23 -1.42
CA ARG A 220 -31.68 -14.55 -2.05
C ARG A 220 -32.98 -15.29 -1.75
N GLU A 221 -33.45 -16.03 -2.75
CA GLU A 221 -34.66 -16.83 -2.66
C GLU A 221 -34.36 -18.27 -3.00
N LYS A 222 -35.02 -19.19 -2.31
CA LYS A 222 -34.91 -20.63 -2.58
C LYS A 222 -36.25 -21.31 -2.33
N HIS A 223 -36.72 -22.07 -3.30
CA HIS A 223 -37.88 -22.93 -3.09
C HIS A 223 -37.56 -24.03 -2.08
N VAL A 224 -38.49 -24.24 -1.17
CA VAL A 224 -38.48 -25.33 -0.19
C VAL A 224 -39.30 -26.49 -0.77
N ARG A 225 -38.84 -27.72 -0.53
CA ARG A 225 -39.51 -28.95 -0.98
C ARG A 225 -39.54 -29.95 0.18
N LYS A 226 -40.58 -30.77 0.26
CA LYS A 226 -40.69 -31.83 1.30
C LYS A 226 -39.59 -32.89 1.15
N THR A 227 -39.22 -33.23 -0.08
CA THR A 227 -38.20 -34.22 -0.43
C THR A 227 -37.45 -33.81 -1.71
N LEU A 228 -36.31 -34.43 -2.05
CA LEU A 228 -35.52 -34.09 -3.26
C LEU A 228 -36.34 -34.13 -4.56
N LEU A 229 -37.34 -35.01 -4.65
CA LEU A 229 -38.26 -35.16 -5.78
C LEU A 229 -39.69 -34.71 -5.45
N GLY A 230 -39.91 -34.16 -4.25
CA GLY A 230 -41.22 -33.76 -3.76
C GLY A 230 -41.69 -32.44 -4.33
N GLY A 231 -43.01 -32.20 -4.18
CA GLY A 231 -43.64 -30.92 -4.48
C GLY A 231 -43.00 -29.76 -3.70
N LYS A 232 -43.11 -28.56 -4.29
CA LYS A 232 -42.72 -27.31 -3.63
C LYS A 232 -43.66 -27.07 -2.46
N THR A 233 -43.13 -26.55 -1.37
CA THR A 233 -43.89 -26.14 -0.18
C THR A 233 -43.84 -24.64 0.04
N GLY A 234 -43.57 -23.86 -1.00
CA GLY A 234 -43.29 -22.44 -0.89
C GLY A 234 -41.82 -22.07 -1.00
N GLN A 235 -41.52 -20.84 -0.60
CA GLN A 235 -40.29 -20.13 -0.90
C GLN A 235 -39.70 -19.50 0.36
N LEU A 236 -38.41 -19.74 0.60
CA LEU A 236 -37.65 -19.03 1.63
C LEU A 236 -36.95 -17.83 0.99
N VAL A 237 -37.24 -16.64 1.50
CA VAL A 237 -36.61 -15.38 1.11
C VAL A 237 -35.72 -14.92 2.27
N VAL A 238 -34.44 -14.74 2.00
CA VAL A 238 -33.49 -14.15 2.95
C VAL A 238 -33.03 -12.82 2.38
N SER A 239 -33.17 -11.75 3.15
CA SER A 239 -32.71 -10.42 2.78
C SER A 239 -31.96 -9.74 3.93
N ALA A 240 -31.05 -8.84 3.60
CA ALA A 240 -30.31 -8.04 4.56
C ALA A 240 -30.12 -6.62 4.03
N ALA A 241 -30.01 -5.65 4.95
CA ALA A 241 -29.47 -4.34 4.59
C ALA A 241 -27.95 -4.43 4.43
N GLN A 242 -27.36 -3.53 3.65
CA GLN A 242 -25.91 -3.39 3.58
C GLN A 242 -25.37 -3.08 5.00
N PRO A 243 -24.43 -3.89 5.53
CA PRO A 243 -23.85 -3.63 6.84
C PRO A 243 -22.96 -2.41 6.80
N LYS A 244 -22.79 -1.74 7.95
CA LYS A 244 -21.81 -0.66 8.09
C LYS A 244 -20.40 -1.20 7.88
N PRO A 245 -19.50 -0.42 7.25
CA PRO A 245 -18.12 -0.82 7.05
C PRO A 245 -17.40 -0.94 8.40
N LEU A 246 -16.38 -1.78 8.43
CA LEU A 246 -15.46 -1.83 9.56
C LEU A 246 -14.64 -0.54 9.57
N GLN A 247 -14.75 0.24 10.64
CA GLN A 247 -14.00 1.47 10.79
C GLN A 247 -12.69 1.19 11.53
N LEU A 248 -11.58 1.44 10.85
CA LEU A 248 -10.26 1.42 11.46
C LEU A 248 -9.99 2.77 12.12
N SER A 249 -9.35 2.74 13.29
CA SER A 249 -8.89 3.97 13.94
C SER A 249 -7.62 4.49 13.26
N ALA A 250 -7.44 5.81 13.25
CA ALA A 250 -6.24 6.43 12.69
C ALA A 250 -4.97 5.93 13.42
N PRO A 251 -3.83 5.80 12.72
CA PRO A 251 -2.56 5.43 13.33
C PRO A 251 -2.20 6.35 14.50
N GLY A 252 -1.71 5.78 15.61
CA GLY A 252 -1.33 6.55 16.80
C GLY A 252 -2.47 7.13 17.63
N SER A 253 -3.74 6.91 17.24
CA SER A 253 -4.88 7.31 18.07
C SER A 253 -4.91 6.49 19.38
N LYS A 254 -5.00 7.19 20.52
CA LYS A 254 -5.16 6.55 21.86
C LYS A 254 -6.59 6.02 22.10
N GLY A 255 -7.34 5.78 21.03
CA GLY A 255 -8.75 5.38 21.06
C GLY A 255 -8.98 4.01 21.71
N PHE A 256 -10.22 3.79 22.13
CA PHE A 256 -10.69 2.59 22.83
C PHE A 256 -10.29 1.30 22.08
N LYS A 257 -9.53 0.42 22.74
CA LYS A 257 -9.09 -0.90 22.23
C LYS A 257 -10.23 -1.93 22.16
N ALA A 258 -11.45 -1.51 21.86
CA ALA A 258 -12.54 -2.45 21.64
C ALA A 258 -12.28 -3.20 20.32
N PRO A 259 -12.52 -4.52 20.27
CA PRO A 259 -12.38 -5.27 19.02
C PRO A 259 -13.33 -4.70 17.96
N ILE A 260 -12.77 -4.39 16.79
CA ILE A 260 -13.53 -3.88 15.65
C ILE A 260 -14.51 -4.98 15.20
N SER A 261 -15.81 -4.71 15.32
CA SER A 261 -16.86 -5.66 14.98
C SER A 261 -17.96 -4.99 14.16
N SER A 262 -18.58 -5.75 13.27
CA SER A 262 -19.79 -5.36 12.54
C SER A 262 -20.81 -6.48 12.63
N HIS A 263 -22.09 -6.12 12.63
CA HIS A 263 -23.20 -7.06 12.71
C HIS A 263 -24.16 -6.82 11.55
N ILE A 264 -24.74 -7.90 11.02
CA ILE A 264 -25.75 -7.84 9.96
C ILE A 264 -27.03 -8.49 10.45
N LYS A 265 -28.15 -7.79 10.29
CA LYS A 265 -29.49 -8.34 10.56
C LYS A 265 -30.01 -9.01 9.29
N LEU A 266 -30.30 -10.31 9.39
CA LEU A 266 -30.94 -11.07 8.32
C LEU A 266 -32.45 -11.10 8.58
N HIS A 267 -33.23 -10.73 7.56
CA HIS A 267 -34.68 -10.91 7.52
C HIS A 267 -34.97 -12.19 6.74
N VAL A 268 -35.56 -13.15 7.42
CA VAL A 268 -35.94 -14.44 6.83
C VAL A 268 -37.46 -14.50 6.77
N ARG A 269 -38.00 -14.67 5.57
CA ARG A 269 -39.44 -14.79 5.31
C ARG A 269 -39.70 -16.11 4.60
N PHE A 270 -40.80 -16.77 4.95
CA PHE A 270 -41.29 -17.94 4.25
C PHE A 270 -42.63 -17.58 3.60
N ASP A 271 -42.69 -17.72 2.28
CA ASP A 271 -43.89 -17.51 1.48
C ASP A 271 -44.44 -18.90 1.11
N PRO A 272 -45.49 -19.39 1.79
CA PRO A 272 -46.02 -20.73 1.56
C PRO A 272 -46.68 -20.87 0.17
N GLU A 273 -46.75 -22.09 -0.37
CA GLU A 273 -47.47 -22.32 -1.64
C GLU A 273 -49.00 -22.36 -1.39
N THR A 274 -49.41 -22.77 -0.20
CA THR A 274 -50.82 -22.87 0.24
C THR A 274 -50.96 -22.43 1.70
N GLU A 275 -52.14 -21.95 2.12
CA GLU A 275 -52.33 -21.37 3.47
C GLU A 275 -52.00 -22.33 4.63
N ASP A 276 -52.06 -23.64 4.40
CA ASP A 276 -51.80 -24.66 5.41
C ASP A 276 -50.30 -24.97 5.62
N GLU A 277 -49.42 -24.46 4.77
CA GLU A 277 -47.98 -24.75 4.84
C GLU A 277 -47.26 -23.90 5.88
N GLN A 278 -46.57 -24.59 6.79
CA GLN A 278 -45.78 -23.97 7.85
C GLN A 278 -44.32 -23.81 7.42
N PRO A 279 -43.60 -22.79 7.95
CA PRO A 279 -42.19 -22.60 7.67
C PRO A 279 -41.35 -23.82 8.11
N PRO A 280 -40.26 -24.13 7.40
CA PRO A 280 -39.39 -25.24 7.75
C PRO A 280 -38.77 -25.03 9.14
N ARG A 281 -38.77 -26.09 9.96
CA ARG A 281 -38.15 -26.05 11.28
C ARG A 281 -36.63 -25.96 11.15
N LEU A 282 -36.04 -24.92 11.72
CA LEU A 282 -34.59 -24.79 11.83
C LEU A 282 -34.07 -25.89 12.76
N LYS A 283 -33.14 -26.71 12.28
CA LYS A 283 -32.37 -27.62 13.14
C LYS A 283 -31.20 -26.83 13.72
N SER A 284 -30.96 -26.97 15.02
CA SER A 284 -29.73 -26.47 15.64
C SER A 284 -28.55 -27.24 15.06
N THR A 285 -27.58 -26.53 14.51
CA THR A 285 -26.26 -27.09 14.22
C THR A 285 -25.41 -26.88 15.46
N SER A 286 -25.20 -27.95 16.22
CA SER A 286 -24.20 -28.00 17.30
C SER A 286 -22.79 -28.03 16.71
#